data_AF-A0A958FB40-F1
#
_entry.id   AF-A0A958FB40-F1
#
_cell.length_a   1.000
_cell.length_b   1.000
_cell.length_c   1.000
_cell.angle_alpha   90.00
_cell.angle_beta   90.00
_cell.angle_gamma   90.00
#
_symmetry.space_group_name_H-M   'P 1'
#
loop_
_entity.id
_entity.type
_entity.pdbx_description
1 polymer ?
#
loop_
_entity_poly.entity_id
_entity_poly.type
_entity_poly.pdbx_seq_one_letter_code
_entity_poly.pdbx_strand_id
1 'polypeptide(L)'
;MLSYISFLLHLWDGKKFINAVKILSSYFLSRLTGRYFVWGRPYTFIIEPTALCNLRCPQCPVGLQTLSRPQSNMPIDDYRRIIDEISEYTW
;
A
#
# COMPACT_ATOMS: atom_id res chain seq x y z
N MET A 1 -4.18 -21.86 1.13
CA MET A 1 -3.62 -22.44 2.39
C MET A 1 -2.16 -22.05 2.61
N LEU A 2 -1.26 -22.25 1.64
CA LEU A 2 0.16 -21.85 1.73
C LEU A 2 0.40 -20.33 1.87
N SER A 3 -0.43 -19.50 1.21
CA SER A 3 -0.38 -18.02 1.34
C SER A 3 -0.67 -17.51 2.76
N TYR A 4 -1.53 -18.19 3.52
CA TYR A 4 -1.92 -17.76 4.87
C TYR A 4 -0.82 -18.11 5.90
N ILE A 5 -0.09 -19.20 5.69
CA ILE A 5 1.05 -19.58 6.51
C ILE A 5 2.22 -18.61 6.27
N SER A 6 2.47 -18.23 5.01
CA SER A 6 3.43 -17.16 4.67
C SER A 6 3.09 -15.82 5.33
N PHE A 7 1.81 -15.45 5.34
CA PHE A 7 1.32 -14.25 6.03
C PHE A 7 1.63 -14.27 7.54
N LEU A 8 1.39 -15.41 8.21
CA LEU A 8 1.68 -15.57 9.63
C LEU A 8 3.18 -15.58 9.93
N LEU A 9 4.00 -16.12 9.03
CA LEU A 9 5.46 -16.09 9.15
C LEU A 9 6.02 -14.67 8.96
N HIS A 10 5.36 -13.82 8.17
CA HIS A 10 5.83 -12.45 7.95
C HIS A 10 5.50 -11.48 9.10
N LEU A 11 4.58 -11.88 10.00
CA LEU A 11 4.27 -11.17 11.25
C LEU A 11 5.34 -11.33 12.34
N TRP A 12 6.42 -12.08 12.10
CA TRP A 12 7.54 -12.21 13.04
C TRP A 12 8.37 -10.94 13.21
N ASP A 13 8.24 -9.96 12.31
CA ASP A 13 8.82 -8.64 12.53
C ASP A 13 7.98 -7.86 13.56
N GLY A 14 8.60 -7.52 14.69
CA GLY A 14 7.93 -6.81 15.78
C GLY A 14 7.35 -5.45 15.37
N LYS A 15 7.99 -4.73 14.44
CA LYS A 15 7.49 -3.43 13.96
C LYS A 15 6.22 -3.63 13.11
N LYS A 16 6.20 -4.63 12.22
CA LYS A 16 5.02 -5.00 11.43
C LYS A 16 3.86 -5.43 12.33
N PHE A 17 4.12 -6.28 13.33
CA PHE A 17 3.12 -6.70 14.31
C PHE A 17 2.55 -5.51 15.11
N ILE A 18 3.42 -4.63 15.63
CA ILE A 18 3.00 -3.43 16.35
C ILE A 18 2.14 -2.52 15.45
N ASN A 19 2.51 -2.36 14.16
CA ASN A 19 1.71 -1.59 13.22
C ASN A 19 0.32 -2.21 13.02
N ALA A 20 0.24 -3.54 12.83
CA ALA A 20 -1.03 -4.25 12.69
C ALA A 20 -1.92 -4.10 13.94
N VAL A 21 -1.35 -4.20 15.14
CA VAL A 21 -2.09 -3.97 16.40
C VAL A 21 -2.61 -2.54 16.46
N LYS A 22 -1.79 -1.52 16.14
CA LYS A 22 -2.23 -0.12 16.11
C LYS A 22 -3.41 0.10 15.17
N ILE A 23 -3.37 -0.47 13.97
CA ILE A 23 -4.45 -0.38 12.97
C ILE A 23 -5.73 -1.02 13.52
N LEU A 24 -5.64 -2.25 14.03
CA LEU A 24 -6.81 -2.97 14.53
C LEU A 24 -7.43 -2.25 15.74
N SER A 25 -6.61 -1.87 16.73
CA SER A 25 -7.08 -1.15 17.92
C SER A 25 -7.73 0.19 17.56
N SER A 26 -7.11 0.98 16.66
CA SER A 26 -7.67 2.27 16.27
C SER A 26 -8.95 2.11 15.45
N TYR A 27 -9.05 1.08 14.60
CA TYR A 27 -10.27 0.72 13.87
C TYR A 27 -11.42 0.36 14.82
N PHE A 28 -11.19 -0.55 15.77
CA PHE A 28 -12.23 -0.96 16.72
C PHE A 28 -12.67 0.21 17.61
N LEU A 29 -11.74 1.04 18.07
CA LEU A 29 -12.08 2.25 18.83
C LEU A 29 -12.88 3.24 17.98
N SER A 30 -12.48 3.45 16.72
CA SER A 30 -13.20 4.34 15.80
C SER A 30 -14.63 3.87 15.58
N ARG A 31 -14.79 2.55 15.37
CA ARG A 31 -16.09 1.91 15.19
C ARG A 31 -16.98 2.03 16.43
N LEU A 32 -16.41 1.91 17.63
CA LEU A 32 -17.15 1.99 18.89
C LEU A 32 -17.57 3.42 19.25
N THR A 33 -16.71 4.40 18.99
CA THR A 33 -16.91 5.79 19.40
C THR A 33 -17.55 6.68 18.32
N GLY A 34 -17.59 6.21 17.07
CA GLY A 34 -18.01 7.01 15.92
C GLY A 34 -17.04 8.14 15.55
N ARG A 35 -15.84 8.18 16.16
CA ARG A 35 -14.80 9.17 15.88
C ARG A 35 -13.66 8.54 15.09
N TYR A 36 -12.97 9.30 14.25
CA TYR A 36 -11.90 8.79 13.42
C TYR A 36 -10.56 8.76 14.18
N PHE A 37 -10.04 7.56 14.45
CA PHE A 37 -8.72 7.32 15.05
C PHE A 37 -7.83 6.51 14.11
N VAL A 38 -6.70 7.07 13.69
CA VAL A 38 -5.69 6.39 12.86
C VAL A 38 -4.34 6.47 13.54
N TRP A 39 -3.88 5.34 14.08
CA TRP A 39 -2.61 5.24 14.79
C TRP A 39 -1.55 4.44 14.04
N GLY A 40 -1.97 3.58 13.13
CA GLY A 40 -1.09 2.78 12.29
C GLY A 40 -0.71 3.47 10.98
N ARG A 41 0.34 2.96 10.35
CA ARG A 41 0.76 3.28 8.98
C ARG A 41 0.09 2.33 7.98
N PRO A 42 -0.02 2.68 6.69
CA PRO A 42 -0.55 1.76 5.69
C PRO A 42 0.20 0.43 5.71
N TYR A 43 -0.55 -0.68 5.76
CA TYR A 43 0.00 -2.02 5.92
C TYR A 43 0.23 -2.74 4.59
N THR A 44 -0.34 -2.21 3.50
CA THR A 44 -0.24 -2.80 2.17
C THR A 44 -0.11 -1.67 1.15
N PHE A 45 0.83 -1.84 0.23
CA PHE A 45 1.10 -0.90 -0.85
C PHE A 45 0.97 -1.62 -2.20
N ILE A 46 0.42 -0.91 -3.17
CA ILE A 46 0.41 -1.33 -4.58
C ILE A 46 1.22 -0.27 -5.32
N ILE A 47 2.32 -0.69 -5.93
CA ILE A 47 3.20 0.20 -6.68
C ILE A 47 3.04 -0.13 -8.16
N GLU A 48 2.60 0.85 -8.96
CA GLU A 48 2.58 0.76 -10.41
C GLU A 48 3.91 1.34 -10.95
N PRO A 49 4.88 0.50 -11.36
CA PRO A 49 6.20 0.99 -11.81
C PRO A 49 6.13 1.65 -13.19
N THR A 50 5.00 1.57 -13.88
CA THR A 50 4.80 2.20 -15.19
C THR A 50 3.43 2.83 -15.26
N ALA A 51 3.36 4.01 -15.86
CA ALA A 51 2.10 4.67 -16.21
C ALA A 51 1.70 4.46 -17.69
N LEU A 52 2.41 3.58 -18.41
CA LEU A 52 2.17 3.30 -19.83
C LEU A 52 1.17 2.16 -20.00
N CYS A 53 0.18 2.36 -20.87
CA CYS A 53 -0.78 1.33 -21.26
C CYS A 53 -1.08 1.44 -22.76
N ASN A 54 -1.08 0.31 -23.48
CA ASN A 54 -1.41 0.26 -24.91
C ASN A 54 -2.92 0.17 -25.19
N LEU A 55 -3.75 0.00 -24.15
CA LEU A 55 -5.21 -0.05 -24.26
C LEU A 55 -5.83 1.34 -24.14
N ARG A 56 -7.05 1.49 -24.67
CA ARG A 56 -7.84 2.74 -24.66
C ARG A 56 -9.20 2.55 -24.01
N CYS A 57 -9.20 2.00 -22.80
CA CYS A 57 -10.43 1.72 -22.07
C CYS A 57 -11.16 3.04 -21.71
N PRO A 58 -12.47 3.17 -22.00
CA PRO A 58 -13.21 4.43 -21.80
C PRO A 58 -13.44 4.77 -20.32
N GLN A 59 -13.19 3.85 -19.39
CA GLN A 59 -13.30 4.10 -17.94
C GLN A 59 -11.97 4.49 -17.26
N CYS A 60 -10.82 4.41 -17.95
CA CYS A 60 -9.52 4.65 -17.33
C CYS A 60 -8.93 6.00 -17.78
N PRO A 61 -8.46 6.88 -16.88
CA PRO A 61 -7.91 8.18 -17.25
C PRO A 61 -6.62 8.08 -18.09
N VAL A 62 -5.85 6.98 -17.96
CA VAL A 62 -4.71 6.68 -18.82
C VAL A 62 -5.18 6.39 -20.26
N GLY A 63 -6.23 5.56 -20.39
CA GLY A 63 -6.81 5.20 -21.69
C GLY A 63 -7.56 6.36 -22.37
N LEU A 64 -8.18 7.23 -21.57
CA LEU A 64 -8.83 8.47 -22.02
C LEU A 64 -7.85 9.61 -22.34
N GLN A 65 -6.58 9.47 -21.96
CA GLN A 65 -5.54 10.48 -22.16
C GLN A 65 -5.87 11.85 -21.53
N THR A 66 -6.56 11.85 -20.39
CA THR A 66 -6.99 13.07 -19.68
C THR A 66 -6.02 13.53 -18.60
N LEU A 67 -4.97 12.75 -18.33
CA LEU A 67 -3.96 13.07 -17.33
C LEU A 67 -3.01 14.16 -17.85
N SER A 68 -2.83 15.24 -17.08
CA SER A 68 -1.87 16.31 -17.38
C SER A 68 -0.42 15.97 -17.00
N ARG A 69 -0.20 14.88 -16.25
CA ARG A 69 1.13 14.39 -15.86
C ARG A 69 1.79 13.57 -16.98
N PRO A 70 3.13 13.59 -17.10
CA PRO A 70 3.83 12.77 -18.09
C PRO A 70 3.66 11.27 -17.79
N GLN A 71 3.52 10.47 -18.85
CA GLN A 71 3.56 9.02 -18.77
C GLN A 71 5.02 8.56 -18.88
N SER A 72 5.51 7.87 -17.85
CA SER A 72 6.88 7.36 -17.79
C SER A 72 6.95 6.10 -16.93
N ASN A 73 8.11 5.45 -16.98
CA ASN A 73 8.47 4.39 -16.05
C ASN A 73 9.13 5.01 -14.81
N MET A 74 8.83 4.44 -13.65
CA MET A 74 9.49 4.78 -12.40
C MET A 74 10.97 4.39 -12.47
N PRO A 75 11.90 5.30 -12.13
CA PRO A 75 13.30 4.95 -11.97
C PRO A 75 13.49 3.87 -10.90
N ILE A 76 14.39 2.92 -11.13
CA ILE A 76 14.64 1.82 -10.18
C ILE A 76 15.11 2.31 -8.81
N ASP A 77 15.85 3.42 -8.78
CA ASP A 77 16.34 4.00 -7.52
C ASP A 77 15.22 4.62 -6.69
N ASP A 78 14.20 5.20 -7.35
CA ASP A 78 12.99 5.66 -6.67
C ASP A 78 12.20 4.47 -6.10
N TYR A 79 12.08 3.38 -6.86
CA TYR A 79 11.44 2.17 -6.36
C TYR A 79 12.16 1.63 -5.12
N ARG A 80 13.49 1.49 -5.16
CA ARG A 80 14.28 1.02 -4.01
C ARG A 80 14.08 1.91 -2.79
N ARG A 81 14.19 3.23 -2.97
CA ARG A 81 13.98 4.21 -1.92
C ARG A 81 12.60 4.07 -1.27
N ILE A 82 11.54 3.91 -2.08
CA ILE A 82 10.18 3.69 -1.57
C ILE A 82 10.11 2.39 -0.74
N ILE A 83 10.70 1.29 -1.23
CA ILE A 83 10.72 0.03 -0.49
C ILE A 83 11.46 0.17 0.85
N ASP A 84 12.62 0.83 0.85
CA ASP A 84 13.40 1.08 2.07
C ASP A 84 12.58 1.92 3.08
N GLU A 85 11.82 2.91 2.61
CA GLU A 85 10.96 3.75 3.45
C GLU A 85 9.78 2.97 4.09
N ILE A 86 9.19 1.99 3.40
CA ILE A 86 7.95 1.32 3.83
C ILE A 86 8.15 -0.06 4.45
N SER A 87 9.29 -0.72 4.17
CA SER A 87 9.55 -2.13 4.50
C SER A 87 9.39 -2.49 5.98
N GLU A 88 9.65 -1.54 6.89
CA GLU A 88 9.60 -1.77 8.34
C GLU A 88 8.18 -2.01 8.89
N TYR A 89 7.14 -1.60 8.17
CA TYR A 89 5.76 -1.62 8.70
C TYR A 89 4.69 -2.12 7.71
N THR A 90 5.08 -2.40 6.47
CA THR A 90 4.21 -3.04 5.47
C THR A 90 4.33 -4.56 5.52
N TRP A 91 3.27 -5.25 5.11
CA TRP A 91 3.32 -6.64 4.71
C TRP A 91 4.25 -6.82 3.52
#